data_AF-K9PUJ3-F1
#
_entry.id   AF-K9PUJ3-F1
#
_cell.length_a   1.000
_cell.length_b   1.000
_cell.length_c   1.000
_cell.angle_alpha   90.00
_cell.angle_beta   90.00
_cell.angle_gamma   90.00
#
_symmetry.space_group_name_H-M   'P 1'
#
loop_
_entity.id
_entity.type
_entity.pdbx_description
1 polymer ?
#
loop_
_entity_poly.entity_id
_entity_poly.type
_entity_poly.pdbx_seq_one_letter_code
_entity_poly.pdbx_strand_id
1 'polypeptide(L)'
;MQRTRLNTLFDESLGKFGRFFQNPWRRFALTIISLLFGNFIGTVVPTTSGQKAAWDPVVGAGILIFIELVSRIYYSRPKLFQTSTDQDISKGNHLCFDLLNIFKIGLIYGLIVEALELGS
;
A
#
# COMPACT_ATOMS: atom_id res chain seq x y z
N MET A 1 30.65 -7.30 19.08
CA MET A 1 30.24 -7.52 17.68
C MET A 1 30.93 -6.49 16.81
N GLN A 2 31.80 -6.91 15.89
CA GLN A 2 32.59 -6.01 15.03
C GLN A 2 31.68 -5.33 14.01
N ARG A 3 31.69 -3.99 13.99
CA ARG A 3 31.09 -3.21 12.90
C ARG A 3 31.97 -3.42 11.65
N THR A 4 31.50 -4.23 10.71
CA THR A 4 32.12 -4.35 9.40
C THR A 4 31.84 -3.09 8.58
N ARG A 5 32.77 -2.67 7.72
CA ARG A 5 32.58 -1.51 6.81
C ARG A 5 31.31 -1.61 5.97
N LEU A 6 30.86 -2.83 5.68
CA LEU A 6 29.62 -3.09 4.95
C LEU A 6 28.39 -2.69 5.78
N ASN A 7 28.40 -2.96 7.09
CA ASN A 7 27.30 -2.57 7.98
C ASN A 7 27.21 -1.05 8.14
N THR A 8 28.35 -0.34 8.17
CA THR A 8 28.35 1.13 8.24
C THR A 8 27.85 1.77 6.95
N LEU A 9 28.21 1.21 5.78
CA LEU A 9 27.69 1.70 4.49
C LEU A 9 26.19 1.44 4.35
N PHE A 10 25.73 0.28 4.83
CA PHE A 10 24.32 -0.08 4.82
C PHE A 10 23.50 0.82 5.75
N ASP A 11 23.99 1.07 6.97
CA ASP A 11 23.36 2.00 7.93
C ASP A 11 23.34 3.45 7.41
N GLU A 12 24.42 3.92 6.77
CA GLU A 12 24.43 5.24 6.16
C GLU A 12 23.48 5.37 4.97
N SER A 13 23.37 4.32 4.14
CA SER A 13 22.43 4.28 3.02
C SER A 13 20.98 4.32 3.53
N LEU A 14 20.64 3.50 4.53
CA LEU A 14 19.34 3.50 5.19
C LEU A 14 19.03 4.85 5.86
N GLY A 15 20.01 5.46 6.52
CA GLY A 15 19.86 6.78 7.14
C GLY A 15 19.72 7.92 6.14
N LYS A 16 20.32 7.81 4.95
CA LYS A 16 20.12 8.76 3.84
C LYS A 16 18.76 8.53 3.16
N PHE A 17 18.33 7.29 2.97
CA PHE A 17 17.00 6.94 2.46
C PHE A 17 15.90 7.47 3.39
N GLY A 18 16.02 7.26 4.70
CA GLY A 18 15.06 7.76 5.69
C GLY A 18 14.97 9.30 5.69
N ARG A 19 16.11 9.99 5.67
CA ARG A 19 16.15 11.47 5.60
C ARG A 19 15.65 12.01 4.27
N PHE A 20 15.88 11.30 3.17
CA PHE A 20 15.25 11.60 1.90
C PHE A 20 13.72 11.65 2.16
N PHE A 21 13.11 10.62 2.78
CA PHE A 21 11.64 10.49 2.89
C PHE A 21 10.96 11.46 3.88
N GLN A 22 11.73 12.27 4.60
CA GLN A 22 11.19 13.28 5.50
C GLN A 22 10.70 14.54 4.78
N ASN A 23 11.05 14.76 3.50
CA ASN A 23 10.56 15.92 2.75
C ASN A 23 9.04 15.78 2.46
N PRO A 24 8.17 16.68 2.98
CA PRO A 24 6.72 16.55 2.87
C PRO A 24 6.21 16.43 1.43
N TRP A 25 6.85 17.11 0.48
CA TRP A 25 6.50 17.03 -0.93
C TRP A 25 6.65 15.62 -1.50
N ARG A 26 7.70 14.89 -1.10
CA ARG A 26 7.93 13.53 -1.60
C ARG A 26 7.03 12.51 -0.92
N ARG A 27 6.68 12.70 0.35
CA ARG A 27 5.66 11.88 1.01
C ARG A 27 4.32 11.98 0.26
N PHE A 28 3.91 13.20 -0.09
CA PHE A 28 2.69 13.41 -0.87
C PHE A 28 2.75 12.73 -2.25
N ALA A 29 3.87 12.88 -2.96
CA ALA A 29 4.08 12.20 -4.23
C ALA A 29 3.98 10.66 -4.10
N LEU A 30 4.58 10.07 -3.07
CA LEU A 30 4.51 8.62 -2.82
C LEU A 30 3.10 8.15 -2.50
N THR A 31 2.36 8.91 -1.70
CA THR A 31 0.95 8.65 -1.41
C THR A 31 0.13 8.64 -2.70
N ILE A 32 0.30 9.63 -3.57
CA ILE A 32 -0.38 9.70 -4.87
C ILE A 32 0.02 8.53 -5.77
N ILE A 33 1.31 8.23 -5.87
CA ILE A 33 1.81 7.11 -6.68
C ILE A 33 1.22 5.79 -6.15
N SER A 34 1.18 5.58 -4.84
CA SER A 34 0.62 4.38 -4.24
C SER A 34 -0.88 4.23 -4.54
N LEU A 35 -1.62 5.34 -4.46
CA LEU A 35 -3.05 5.39 -4.77
C LEU A 35 -3.32 5.08 -6.25
N LEU A 36 -2.61 5.74 -7.16
CA LEU A 36 -2.72 5.51 -8.60
C LEU A 36 -2.30 4.10 -8.99
N PHE A 37 -1.24 3.58 -8.37
CA PHE A 37 -0.77 2.22 -8.60
C PHE A 37 -1.81 1.18 -8.12
N GLY A 38 -2.46 1.44 -6.98
CA GLY A 38 -3.60 0.65 -6.52
C GLY A 38 -4.71 0.61 -7.56
N ASN A 39 -5.15 1.78 -8.02
CA ASN A 39 -6.20 1.88 -9.04
C ASN A 39 -5.83 1.15 -10.34
N PHE A 40 -4.60 1.31 -10.82
CA PHE A 40 -4.10 0.60 -12.00
C PHE A 40 -4.20 -0.92 -11.86
N ILE A 41 -3.78 -1.48 -10.72
CA ILE A 41 -3.92 -2.93 -10.46
C ILE A 41 -5.41 -3.32 -10.42
N GLY A 42 -6.26 -2.48 -9.83
CA GLY A 42 -7.71 -2.69 -9.79
C GLY A 42 -8.37 -2.78 -11.17
N THR A 43 -7.83 -2.09 -12.18
CA THR A 43 -8.33 -2.15 -13.58
C THR A 43 -7.69 -3.31 -14.38
N VAL A 44 -6.39 -3.56 -14.19
CA VAL A 44 -5.67 -4.59 -14.97
C VAL A 44 -6.07 -6.02 -14.56
N VAL A 45 -6.37 -6.24 -13.27
CA VAL A 45 -6.66 -7.59 -12.79
C VAL A 45 -7.98 -8.14 -13.36
N PRO A 46 -9.12 -7.43 -13.30
CA PRO A 46 -10.37 -7.90 -13.88
C PRO A 46 -10.32 -8.00 -15.41
N THR A 47 -9.66 -7.06 -16.09
CA THR A 47 -9.50 -7.12 -17.55
C THR A 47 -8.69 -8.34 -18.01
N THR A 48 -7.73 -8.80 -17.19
CA THR A 48 -6.94 -10.01 -17.46
C THR A 48 -7.68 -11.30 -17.05
N SER A 49 -8.36 -11.32 -15.89
CA SER A 49 -9.10 -12.51 -15.41
C SER A 49 -10.40 -12.75 -16.18
N GLY A 50 -11.05 -11.68 -16.62
CA GLY A 50 -12.31 -11.69 -17.37
C GLY A 50 -12.19 -12.33 -18.76
N GLN A 51 -10.99 -12.40 -19.36
CA GLN A 51 -10.81 -12.97 -20.70
C GLN A 51 -11.21 -14.45 -20.81
N LYS A 52 -11.12 -15.22 -19.72
CA LYS A 52 -11.45 -16.65 -19.73
C LYS A 52 -12.60 -17.04 -18.82
N ALA A 53 -13.23 -16.10 -18.11
CA ALA A 53 -14.36 -16.21 -17.16
C ALA A 53 -14.26 -17.28 -16.03
N ALA A 54 -13.57 -18.40 -16.24
CA ALA A 54 -13.42 -19.51 -15.31
C ALA A 54 -12.55 -19.17 -14.09
N TRP A 55 -11.65 -18.21 -14.22
CA TRP A 55 -10.71 -17.82 -13.15
C TRP A 55 -11.21 -16.69 -12.28
N ASP A 56 -12.33 -16.06 -12.64
CA ASP A 56 -12.83 -14.86 -11.99
C ASP A 56 -13.13 -15.06 -10.49
N PRO A 57 -13.78 -16.18 -10.06
CA PRO A 57 -14.01 -16.42 -8.64
C PRO A 57 -12.73 -16.65 -7.83
N VAL A 58 -11.72 -17.30 -8.45
CA VAL A 58 -10.43 -17.59 -7.79
C VAL A 58 -9.63 -16.31 -7.61
N VAL A 59 -9.62 -15.44 -8.63
CA VAL A 59 -8.94 -14.14 -8.59
C VAL A 59 -9.61 -13.22 -7.57
N GLY A 60 -10.95 -13.15 -7.57
CA GLY A 60 -11.71 -12.38 -6.59
C GLY A 60 -11.44 -12.84 -5.14
N ALA A 61 -11.41 -14.15 -4.91
CA ALA A 61 -11.05 -14.71 -3.59
C ALA A 61 -9.62 -14.33 -3.17
N GLY A 62 -8.65 -14.40 -4.09
CA GLY A 62 -7.27 -14.00 -3.83
C GLY A 62 -7.14 -12.52 -3.45
N ILE A 63 -7.82 -11.64 -4.17
CA ILE A 63 -7.87 -10.20 -3.87
C ILE A 63 -8.51 -9.96 -2.50
N LEU A 64 -9.61 -10.65 -2.18
CA LEU A 64 -10.29 -10.50 -0.90
C LEU A 64 -9.39 -10.91 0.27
N ILE A 65 -8.68 -12.04 0.14
CA ILE A 65 -7.69 -12.49 1.14
C ILE A 65 -6.58 -11.44 1.29
N PHE A 66 -6.09 -10.86 0.19
CA PHE A 66 -5.10 -9.80 0.24
C PHE A 66 -5.61 -8.56 0.99
N ILE A 67 -6.81 -8.06 0.64
CA ILE A 67 -7.45 -6.90 1.28
C ILE A 67 -7.63 -7.13 2.79
N GLU A 68 -8.04 -8.34 3.17
CA GLU A 68 -8.24 -8.75 4.56
C GLU A 68 -6.91 -8.85 5.31
N LEU A 69 -5.88 -9.44 4.69
CA LEU A 69 -4.54 -9.52 5.27
C LEU A 69 -3.98 -8.12 5.55
N VAL A 70 -4.13 -7.20 4.60
CA VAL A 70 -3.70 -5.80 4.76
C VAL A 70 -4.45 -5.12 5.89
N SER A 71 -5.78 -5.29 5.95
CA SER A 71 -6.61 -4.79 7.06
C SER A 71 -6.15 -5.35 8.39
N ARG A 72 -5.94 -6.67 8.46
CA ARG A 72 -5.51 -7.36 9.67
C ARG A 72 -4.14 -6.87 10.12
N ILE A 73 -3.19 -6.68 9.22
CA ILE A 73 -1.85 -6.16 9.55
C ILE A 73 -1.93 -4.73 10.08
N TYR A 74 -2.77 -3.88 9.46
CA TYR A 74 -2.93 -2.49 9.87
C TYR A 74 -3.67 -2.36 11.22
N TYR A 75 -4.75 -3.13 11.42
CA TYR A 75 -5.62 -3.03 12.60
C TYR A 75 -5.33 -4.03 13.73
N SER A 76 -4.49 -5.05 13.56
CA SER A 76 -4.08 -5.96 14.67
C SER A 76 -3.15 -5.29 15.67
N ARG A 77 -2.72 -4.04 15.43
CA ARG A 77 -1.98 -3.25 16.42
C ARG A 77 -2.98 -2.75 17.46
N PRO A 78 -2.73 -2.94 18.78
CA PRO A 78 -3.67 -2.51 19.82
C PRO A 78 -4.00 -1.02 19.67
N LYS A 79 -5.31 -0.72 19.63
CA LYS A 79 -5.96 0.58 19.36
C LYS A 79 -5.69 1.68 20.40
N LEU A 80 -4.48 1.82 20.92
CA LEU A 80 -4.15 2.91 21.84
C LEU A 80 -3.87 4.25 21.13
N PHE A 81 -3.85 4.29 19.80
CA PHE A 81 -3.47 5.48 19.02
C PHE A 81 -4.60 6.01 18.11
N GLN A 82 -5.85 5.63 18.38
CA GLN A 82 -6.99 5.91 17.50
C GLN A 82 -7.82 7.12 17.98
N THR A 83 -7.15 8.17 18.45
CA THR A 83 -7.77 9.47 18.71
C THR A 83 -6.74 10.54 18.41
N SER A 84 -6.57 10.88 17.14
CA SER A 84 -6.03 12.17 16.67
C SER A 84 -6.09 12.20 15.14
N THR A 85 -7.05 12.94 14.62
CA THR A 85 -7.26 13.34 13.23
C THR A 85 -6.11 14.19 12.65
N ASP A 86 -4.87 14.06 13.14
CA ASP A 86 -3.76 14.95 12.78
C ASP A 86 -2.35 14.31 13.00
N GLN A 87 -2.13 13.08 12.53
CA GLN A 87 -0.83 12.41 12.68
C GLN A 87 0.17 12.76 11.57
N ASP A 88 0.79 13.93 11.69
CA ASP A 88 1.83 14.37 10.75
C ASP A 88 3.27 14.08 11.20
N ILE A 89 3.57 13.30 12.25
CA ILE A 89 4.95 13.29 12.83
C ILE A 89 5.59 11.93 13.17
N SER A 90 4.89 10.78 13.27
CA SER A 90 5.57 9.49 13.55
C SER A 90 6.00 8.72 12.28
N LYS A 91 6.94 9.31 11.52
CA LYS A 91 7.15 9.10 10.07
C LYS A 91 8.19 8.04 9.62
N GLY A 92 8.80 7.22 10.46
CA GLY A 92 9.86 6.29 10.02
C GLY A 92 9.37 4.93 9.52
N ASN A 93 8.80 4.12 10.42
CA ASN A 93 8.42 2.73 10.15
C ASN A 93 6.95 2.56 9.70
N HIS A 94 6.13 3.61 9.82
CA HIS A 94 4.71 3.56 9.46
C HIS A 94 4.44 3.93 8.00
N LEU A 95 5.38 4.59 7.31
CA LEU A 95 5.20 5.01 5.92
C LEU A 95 4.85 3.83 4.99
N CYS A 96 5.52 2.69 5.14
CA CYS A 96 5.24 1.53 4.31
C CYS A 96 3.81 1.01 4.55
N PHE A 97 3.36 0.95 5.81
CA PHE A 97 2.00 0.52 6.15
C PHE A 97 0.93 1.51 5.69
N ASP A 98 1.20 2.82 5.82
CA ASP A 98 0.32 3.88 5.30
C ASP A 98 0.18 3.75 3.78
N LEU A 99 1.30 3.61 3.06
CA LEU A 99 1.30 3.44 1.61
C LEU A 99 0.54 2.19 1.18
N LEU A 100 0.68 1.08 1.92
CA LEU A 100 -0.01 -0.17 1.65
C LEU A 100 -1.54 -0.03 1.88
N ASN A 101 -1.95 0.72 2.89
CA ASN A 101 -3.35 1.04 3.13
C ASN A 101 -3.93 1.96 2.03
N ILE A 102 -3.17 2.98 1.61
CA ILE A 102 -3.55 3.86 0.49
C ILE A 102 -3.64 3.08 -0.83
N PHE A 103 -2.69 2.18 -1.08
CA PHE A 103 -2.71 1.27 -2.22
C PHE A 103 -3.99 0.42 -2.22
N LYS A 104 -4.34 -0.16 -1.08
CA LYS A 104 -5.59 -0.92 -0.90
C LYS A 104 -6.82 -0.07 -1.26
N ILE A 105 -6.88 1.19 -0.83
CA ILE A 105 -7.98 2.10 -1.18
C ILE A 105 -8.05 2.32 -2.69
N GLY A 106 -6.91 2.58 -3.33
CA GLY A 106 -6.83 2.72 -4.80
C GLY A 106 -7.29 1.47 -5.54
N LEU A 107 -6.89 0.29 -5.06
CA LEU A 107 -7.27 -1.01 -5.62
C LEU A 107 -8.77 -1.22 -5.55
N ILE A 108 -9.40 -0.99 -4.39
CA ILE A 108 -10.85 -1.13 -4.21
C ILE A 108 -11.60 -0.17 -5.15
N TYR A 109 -11.12 1.08 -5.26
CA TYR A 109 -11.71 2.06 -6.16
C TYR A 109 -11.65 1.61 -7.63
N GLY A 110 -10.50 1.13 -8.10
CA GLY A 110 -10.35 0.61 -9.47
C GLY A 110 -11.28 -0.58 -9.77
N LEU A 111 -11.39 -1.53 -8.83
CA LEU A 111 -12.31 -2.66 -8.97
C LEU A 111 -13.78 -2.25 -9.06
N ILE A 112 -14.20 -1.26 -8.26
CA ILE A 112 -15.58 -0.77 -8.28
C ILE A 112 -15.87 -0.09 -9.62
N VAL A 113 -14.96 0.74 -10.12
CA VAL A 113 -15.12 1.42 -11.42
C VAL A 113 -15.27 0.40 -12.53
N GLU A 114 -14.38 -0.60 -12.60
CA GLU A 114 -14.44 -1.65 -13.61
C GLU A 114 -15.73 -2.48 -13.51
N ALA A 115 -16.19 -2.79 -12.29
CA ALA A 115 -17.44 -3.50 -12.07
C ALA A 115 -18.67 -2.69 -12.53
N LEU A 116 -18.63 -1.35 -12.39
CA LEU A 116 -19.68 -0.48 -12.92
C LEU A 116 -19.65 -0.42 -14.45
N GLU A 117 -18.46 -0.34 -15.06
CA GLU A 117 -18.29 -0.35 -16.51
C GLU A 117 -18.80 -1.66 -17.15
N LEU A 118 -18.58 -2.80 -16.51
CA LEU A 118 -19.09 -4.10 -16.96
C LEU A 118 -20.58 -4.31 -16.66
N GLY A 119 -21.13 -3.55 -15.71
CA GLY A 119 -22.51 -3.68 -15.23
C GLY A 119 -23.54 -2.81 -15.95
N SER A 120 -23.12 -1.82 -16.75
CA SER A 120 -23.97 -0.90 -17.52
C SER A 120 -24.16 -1.35 -18.97
#